data_AF-A0A1Y6BXJ0-F1
#
_entry.id   AF-A0A1Y6BXJ0-F1
#
_cell.length_a   1.000
_cell.length_b   1.000
_cell.length_c   1.000
_cell.angle_alpha   90.00
_cell.angle_beta   90.00
_cell.angle_gamma   90.00
#
_symmetry.space_group_name_H-M   'P 1'
#
loop_
_entity.id
_entity.type
_entity.pdbx_description
1 polymer ?
#
loop_
_entity_poly.entity_id
_entity_poly.type
_entity_poly.pdbx_seq_one_letter_code
_entity_poly.pdbx_strand_id
1 'polypeptide(L)'
;MHKNLLLLISTIIFFSCSDDTAVLKIVGELPIDSSDVAFRSTVPIYYKGKFTCTGVAVADNLILTAAHCLHGRQDLSRITVGMKSNYSIKSIDANYFKNNESPEGLWPIGDIGWIKLEEPLPEAITPIRIAKPRLDDDKEKVSVQLYGYGSTGFSKRDGEVLRYTESEISKIYWGGPFKGTIVVDSPIDSGPCRGDSGGPLIYQQSNSRQVLLGLVSGADSWLTPDVSKVEDPCKSGQASYTMVYNYLDWIEDSSGVALDEVLLDDKLPTQTIVEPDDQFSDWCHHSEITIEQARTVKAVMESLDAESCMAIEDAIIRKNGLLNLAEYSIQDITPLQNLRGIVELDLSNNRIAHIPNLSGSDIRSLEIDSNGLTVVNFNFLPENMKRLDLSDNNIETIKPNDSDSELEWLNMSVNRLQTTIGLARLSSLSTLSLSHNFIDDLSGIEDLSLLKILNLSSNQIEEYSNLTDLREIQILNIYNNPIINFSCPYPEDEEGDVCHY
;
A
#
# COMPACT_ATOMS: atom_id res chain seq x y z
N MET A 1 -65.11 -31.90 53.20
CA MET A 1 -64.40 -33.17 53.44
C MET A 1 -63.62 -33.51 52.18
N HIS A 2 -62.32 -33.79 52.33
CA HIS A 2 -61.36 -34.34 51.36
C HIS A 2 -61.11 -33.54 50.06
N LYS A 3 -60.10 -32.65 50.12
CA LYS A 3 -59.28 -32.28 48.95
C LYS A 3 -58.07 -33.21 48.89
N ASN A 4 -57.89 -33.85 47.75
CA ASN A 4 -56.77 -34.74 47.46
C ASN A 4 -55.45 -33.99 47.34
N LEU A 5 -54.45 -34.61 47.96
CA LEU A 5 -53.03 -34.31 47.95
C LEU A 5 -52.43 -34.77 46.61
N LEU A 6 -51.70 -33.91 45.91
CA LEU A 6 -50.72 -34.30 44.91
C LEU A 6 -49.52 -33.36 45.02
N LEU A 7 -48.43 -33.94 45.49
CA LEU A 7 -47.11 -33.35 45.69
C LEU A 7 -46.45 -33.17 44.32
N LEU A 8 -45.99 -31.97 44.00
CA LEU A 8 -45.02 -31.73 42.92
C LEU A 8 -43.83 -30.99 43.52
N ILE A 9 -42.71 -31.69 43.59
CA ILE A 9 -41.40 -31.18 43.99
C ILE A 9 -40.86 -30.38 42.79
N SER A 10 -40.68 -29.07 42.96
CA SER A 10 -39.85 -28.29 42.04
C SER A 10 -38.58 -27.84 42.76
N THR A 11 -37.47 -28.13 42.10
CA THR A 11 -36.09 -27.86 42.48
C THR A 11 -35.83 -26.36 42.49
N ILE A 12 -35.33 -25.84 43.62
CA ILE A 12 -34.89 -24.45 43.78
C ILE A 12 -33.51 -24.32 43.14
N ILE A 13 -33.41 -23.58 42.03
CA ILE A 13 -32.15 -23.09 41.48
C ILE A 13 -31.95 -21.68 42.05
N PHE A 14 -30.91 -21.51 42.86
CA PHE A 14 -30.43 -20.20 43.28
C PHE A 14 -29.79 -19.49 42.08
N PHE A 15 -30.44 -18.46 41.55
CA PHE A 15 -29.74 -17.44 40.76
C PHE A 15 -29.25 -16.37 41.74
N SER A 16 -27.95 -16.31 41.95
CA SER A 16 -27.32 -15.13 42.54
C SER A 16 -27.40 -14.00 41.51
N CYS A 17 -28.15 -12.95 41.84
CA CYS A 17 -27.98 -11.64 41.24
C CYS A 17 -26.59 -11.12 41.61
N SER A 18 -25.77 -10.80 40.60
CA SER A 18 -24.67 -9.85 40.76
C SER A 18 -25.00 -8.61 39.94
N ASP A 19 -24.89 -7.48 40.60
CA ASP A 19 -25.38 -6.16 40.24
C ASP A 19 -24.76 -5.54 38.98
N ASP A 20 -25.58 -4.67 38.39
CA ASP A 20 -25.24 -3.43 37.69
C ASP A 20 -24.18 -3.50 36.58
N THR A 21 -24.57 -4.09 35.44
CA THR A 21 -24.12 -3.52 34.17
C THR A 21 -24.90 -2.24 33.92
N ALA A 22 -24.25 -1.09 34.10
CA ALA A 22 -24.75 0.19 33.64
C ALA A 22 -25.09 0.06 32.14
N VAL A 23 -26.38 -0.03 31.83
CA VAL A 23 -26.90 -0.03 30.46
C VAL A 23 -26.53 1.31 29.85
N LEU A 24 -25.50 1.32 29.00
CA LEU A 24 -25.11 2.45 28.18
C LEU A 24 -26.32 2.86 27.34
N LYS A 25 -26.87 4.04 27.65
CA LYS A 25 -28.10 4.54 27.03
C LYS A 25 -27.78 5.09 25.63
N ILE A 26 -28.20 4.30 24.65
CA ILE A 26 -28.16 4.47 23.20
C ILE A 26 -28.97 5.70 22.73
N VAL A 27 -28.46 6.41 21.72
CA VAL A 27 -29.28 7.02 20.64
C VAL A 27 -28.45 6.95 19.33
N GLY A 28 -28.97 6.21 18.35
CA GLY A 28 -28.29 5.69 17.14
C GLY A 28 -28.44 4.16 17.12
N GLU A 29 -29.23 3.60 16.21
CA GLU A 29 -30.12 2.43 16.43
C GLU A 29 -29.51 1.02 16.61
N LEU A 30 -28.25 0.83 17.02
CA LEU A 30 -27.73 -0.51 17.31
C LEU A 30 -26.84 -0.53 18.56
N PRO A 31 -26.92 -1.59 19.41
CA PRO A 31 -25.98 -1.79 20.50
C PRO A 31 -24.56 -1.94 19.94
N ILE A 32 -23.64 -1.08 20.36
CA ILE A 32 -22.25 -1.13 19.91
C ILE A 32 -21.58 -2.34 20.56
N ASP A 33 -20.99 -3.21 19.74
CA ASP A 33 -20.24 -4.37 20.20
C ASP A 33 -18.98 -3.91 20.96
N SER A 34 -18.73 -4.51 22.12
CA SER A 34 -17.47 -4.31 22.84
C SER A 34 -16.23 -4.72 22.05
N SER A 35 -16.37 -5.49 20.96
CA SER A 35 -15.26 -5.78 20.03
C SER A 35 -15.04 -4.72 18.95
N ASP A 36 -15.88 -3.69 18.86
CA ASP A 36 -15.75 -2.59 17.91
C ASP A 36 -14.49 -1.76 18.23
N VAL A 37 -13.55 -1.72 17.29
CA VAL A 37 -12.25 -1.07 17.46
C VAL A 37 -12.41 0.45 17.39
N ALA A 38 -13.33 0.95 16.57
CA ALA A 38 -13.63 2.38 16.53
C ALA A 38 -14.25 2.85 17.86
N PHE A 39 -15.14 2.06 18.44
CA PHE A 39 -15.68 2.31 19.78
C PHE A 39 -14.56 2.33 20.83
N ARG A 40 -13.66 1.34 20.80
CA ARG A 40 -12.55 1.23 21.75
C ARG A 40 -11.41 2.22 21.53
N SER A 41 -11.34 2.90 20.38
CA SER A 41 -10.34 3.94 20.12
C SER A 41 -10.87 5.36 20.35
N THR A 42 -12.19 5.56 20.37
CA THR A 42 -12.78 6.90 20.49
C THR A 42 -12.87 7.36 21.94
N VAL A 43 -12.27 8.51 22.24
CA VAL A 43 -12.12 9.05 23.60
C VAL A 43 -12.60 10.49 23.75
N PRO A 44 -13.19 10.88 24.89
CA PRO A 44 -13.56 12.26 25.15
C PRO A 44 -12.36 13.08 25.63
N ILE A 45 -12.27 14.33 25.17
CA ILE A 45 -11.23 15.29 25.54
C ILE A 45 -11.83 16.40 26.39
N TYR A 46 -11.16 16.67 27.51
CA TYR A 46 -11.53 17.72 28.44
C TYR A 46 -10.45 18.79 28.50
N TYR A 47 -10.87 20.04 28.69
CA TYR A 47 -9.99 21.15 29.03
C TYR A 47 -10.49 21.84 30.29
N LYS A 48 -9.63 21.97 31.30
CA LYS A 48 -10.02 22.51 32.62
C LYS A 48 -11.23 21.78 33.22
N GLY A 49 -11.31 20.46 33.01
CA GLY A 49 -12.39 19.59 33.50
C GLY A 49 -13.73 19.70 32.75
N LYS A 50 -13.79 20.47 31.66
CA LYS A 50 -15.00 20.59 30.81
C LYS A 50 -14.82 19.83 29.51
N PHE A 51 -15.82 19.01 29.16
CA PHE A 51 -15.83 18.32 27.88
C PHE A 51 -15.77 19.34 26.76
N THR A 52 -14.88 19.09 25.79
CA THR A 52 -14.61 20.06 24.72
C THR A 52 -14.70 19.42 23.34
N CYS A 53 -14.03 18.29 23.13
CA CYS A 53 -13.90 17.64 21.84
C CYS A 53 -13.85 16.13 21.98
N THR A 54 -13.93 15.44 20.85
CA THR A 54 -13.64 14.01 20.74
C THR A 54 -12.21 13.83 20.22
N GLY A 55 -11.58 12.71 20.55
CA GLY A 55 -10.32 12.28 19.97
C GLY A 55 -10.33 10.79 19.68
N VAL A 56 -9.27 10.35 19.02
CA VAL A 56 -9.08 8.95 18.63
C VAL A 56 -7.69 8.49 19.04
N ALA A 57 -7.62 7.37 19.75
CA ALA A 57 -6.37 6.72 20.12
C ALA A 57 -5.76 6.03 18.89
N VAL A 58 -4.54 6.42 18.55
CA VAL A 58 -3.79 5.84 17.44
C VAL A 58 -2.50 5.14 17.90
N ALA A 59 -2.03 5.45 19.12
CA ALA A 59 -1.03 4.65 19.83
C ALA A 59 -1.35 4.62 21.33
N ASP A 60 -0.61 3.82 22.10
CA ASP A 60 -0.83 3.64 23.55
C ASP A 60 -0.82 4.95 24.34
N ASN A 61 -0.11 5.98 23.88
CA ASN A 61 -0.06 7.28 24.54
C ASN A 61 -0.30 8.46 23.59
N LEU A 62 -0.88 8.21 22.40
CA LEU A 62 -1.09 9.24 21.38
C LEU A 62 -2.54 9.29 20.92
N ILE A 63 -3.14 10.47 21.07
CA ILE A 63 -4.51 10.77 20.67
C ILE A 63 -4.49 11.80 19.55
N LEU A 64 -5.20 11.55 18.46
CA LEU A 64 -5.47 12.58 17.44
C LEU A 64 -6.80 13.28 17.72
N THR A 65 -6.89 14.55 17.33
CA THR A 65 -8.09 15.40 17.44
C THR A 65 -8.02 16.55 16.42
N ALA A 66 -8.99 17.45 16.41
CA ALA A 66 -8.95 18.62 15.53
C ALA A 66 -7.97 19.70 16.04
N ALA A 67 -7.31 20.44 15.15
CA ALA A 67 -6.40 21.52 15.53
C ALA A 67 -7.12 22.62 16.33
N HIS A 68 -8.33 23.00 15.92
CA HIS A 68 -9.13 24.01 16.60
C HIS A 68 -9.55 23.58 18.01
N CYS A 69 -9.52 22.28 18.32
CA CYS A 69 -9.68 21.82 19.69
C CYS A 69 -8.50 22.30 20.55
N LEU A 70 -7.28 22.30 20.04
CA LEU A 70 -6.06 22.66 20.78
C LEU A 70 -5.70 24.14 20.70
N HIS A 71 -6.05 24.79 19.58
CA HIS A 71 -5.71 26.18 19.30
C HIS A 71 -6.17 27.14 20.42
N GLY A 72 -5.29 28.05 20.82
CA GLY A 72 -5.58 29.10 21.81
C GLY A 72 -5.58 28.63 23.27
N ARG A 73 -5.28 27.35 23.54
CA ARG A 73 -5.12 26.84 24.90
C ARG A 73 -3.72 27.20 25.44
N GLN A 74 -3.69 27.98 26.52
CA GLN A 74 -2.43 28.47 27.12
C GLN A 74 -1.71 27.42 27.98
N ASP A 75 -2.42 26.45 28.55
CA ASP A 75 -1.88 25.46 29.48
C ASP A 75 -2.35 24.07 29.08
N LEU A 76 -1.53 23.41 28.26
CA LEU A 76 -1.84 22.10 27.69
C LEU A 76 -1.93 21.02 28.77
N SER A 77 -1.22 21.15 29.90
CA SER A 77 -1.32 20.21 31.03
C SER A 77 -2.73 20.09 31.64
N ARG A 78 -3.63 21.03 31.30
CA ARG A 78 -5.05 21.00 31.69
C ARG A 78 -5.93 20.23 30.72
N ILE A 79 -5.35 19.62 29.70
CA ILE A 79 -6.00 18.68 28.82
C ILE A 79 -5.97 17.31 29.50
N THR A 80 -7.13 16.68 29.59
CA THR A 80 -7.25 15.31 30.06
C THR A 80 -8.08 14.50 29.08
N VAL A 81 -7.70 13.24 28.89
CA VAL A 81 -8.36 12.27 28.01
C VAL A 81 -8.95 11.15 28.86
N GLY A 82 -10.14 10.70 28.50
CA GLY A 82 -10.81 9.57 29.13
C GLY A 82 -12.11 9.91 29.83
N MET A 83 -12.89 8.88 30.17
CA MET A 83 -14.20 9.06 30.79
C MET A 83 -14.05 9.37 32.28
N LYS A 84 -14.55 10.53 32.76
CA LYS A 84 -14.44 10.98 34.16
C LYS A 84 -14.77 9.93 35.23
N SER A 85 -15.68 8.99 34.94
CA SER A 85 -16.10 7.93 35.86
C SER A 85 -15.16 6.71 35.88
N ASN A 86 -14.33 6.53 34.84
CA ASN A 86 -13.52 5.32 34.63
C ASN A 86 -12.02 5.62 34.74
N TYR A 87 -11.53 6.59 33.95
CA TYR A 87 -10.12 6.99 33.95
C TYR A 87 -9.98 8.42 33.40
N SER A 88 -8.94 9.12 33.84
CA SER A 88 -8.63 10.47 33.36
C SER A 88 -7.12 10.64 33.34
N ILE A 89 -6.55 10.67 32.13
CA ILE A 89 -5.11 10.75 31.92
C ILE A 89 -4.78 12.17 31.46
N LYS A 90 -3.75 12.78 32.05
CA LYS A 90 -3.29 14.11 31.68
C LYS A 90 -2.43 14.05 30.42
N SER A 91 -2.46 15.12 29.63
CA SER A 91 -1.48 15.30 28.57
C SER A 91 -0.15 15.81 29.13
N ILE A 92 0.95 15.28 28.61
CA ILE A 92 2.32 15.81 28.82
C ILE A 92 2.73 16.77 27.72
N ASP A 93 2.17 16.61 26.52
CA ASP A 93 2.45 17.44 25.37
C ASP A 93 1.26 17.42 24.41
N ALA A 94 1.16 18.45 23.57
CA ALA A 94 0.19 18.48 22.49
C ALA A 94 0.65 19.47 21.42
N ASN A 95 0.42 19.13 20.15
CA ASN A 95 0.71 20.02 19.04
C ASN A 95 -0.43 19.98 18.03
N TYR A 96 -0.52 21.01 17.22
CA TYR A 96 -1.50 21.09 16.15
C TYR A 96 -0.86 21.64 14.89
N PHE A 97 -1.33 21.15 13.76
CA PHE A 97 -0.81 21.53 12.47
C PHE A 97 -1.16 23.00 12.20
N LYS A 98 -0.15 23.80 11.83
CA LYS A 98 -0.31 25.22 11.49
C LYS A 98 -0.18 25.35 9.98
N ASN A 99 -1.31 25.44 9.30
CA ASN A 99 -1.31 25.73 7.89
C ASN A 99 -1.04 27.22 7.65
N ASN A 100 0.19 27.56 7.25
CA ASN A 100 0.59 28.95 6.94
C ASN A 100 -0.03 29.49 5.64
N GLU A 101 -0.66 28.64 4.84
CA GLU A 101 -1.30 28.99 3.56
C GLU A 101 -2.82 29.14 3.68
N SER A 102 -3.40 28.79 4.83
CA SER A 102 -4.83 28.99 5.07
C SER A 102 -5.10 30.46 5.44
N PRO A 103 -5.94 31.19 4.69
CA PRO A 103 -6.43 32.49 5.13
C PRO A 103 -7.06 32.36 6.52
N GLU A 104 -6.82 33.34 7.40
CA GLU A 104 -7.43 33.37 8.74
C GLU A 104 -8.94 33.09 8.65
N GLY A 105 -9.36 31.89 9.05
CA GLY A 105 -10.77 31.48 9.06
C GLY A 105 -11.15 30.26 8.20
N LEU A 106 -10.26 29.68 7.40
CA LEU A 106 -10.53 28.46 6.61
C LEU A 106 -10.00 27.22 7.35
N TRP A 107 -10.86 26.57 8.14
CA TRP A 107 -10.48 25.43 8.98
C TRP A 107 -10.73 24.01 8.41
N PRO A 108 -11.06 23.72 7.14
CA PRO A 108 -11.06 22.31 6.73
C PRO A 108 -9.64 21.79 6.44
N ILE A 109 -8.70 22.68 6.08
CA ILE A 109 -7.36 22.31 5.63
C ILE A 109 -6.41 22.25 6.81
N GLY A 110 -5.96 21.05 7.16
CA GLY A 110 -4.96 20.86 8.21
C GLY A 110 -5.51 21.06 9.62
N ASP A 111 -6.82 20.85 9.84
CA ASP A 111 -7.44 20.89 11.16
C ASP A 111 -7.20 19.60 11.94
N ILE A 112 -5.92 19.30 12.17
CA ILE A 112 -5.45 18.13 12.90
C ILE A 112 -4.49 18.53 14.02
N GLY A 113 -4.62 17.85 15.14
CA GLY A 113 -3.76 17.97 16.30
C GLY A 113 -3.55 16.62 16.98
N TRP A 114 -2.48 16.50 17.74
CA TRP A 114 -2.21 15.34 18.58
C TRP A 114 -1.99 15.74 20.03
N ILE A 115 -2.29 14.82 20.94
CA ILE A 115 -2.10 14.92 22.38
C ILE A 115 -1.31 13.70 22.84
N LYS A 116 -0.17 13.93 23.50
CA LYS A 116 0.65 12.89 24.11
C LYS A 116 0.31 12.77 25.59
N LEU A 117 0.07 11.56 26.05
CA LEU A 117 -0.42 11.26 27.39
C LEU A 117 0.72 10.98 28.37
N GLU A 118 0.51 11.32 29.64
CA GLU A 118 1.45 11.07 30.75
C GLU A 118 1.62 9.58 31.05
N GLU A 119 0.54 8.83 30.88
CA GLU A 119 0.47 7.39 31.12
C GLU A 119 -0.14 6.71 29.89
N PRO A 120 0.23 5.45 29.60
CA PRO A 120 -0.43 4.66 28.57
C PRO A 120 -1.94 4.53 28.82
N LEU A 121 -2.69 4.37 27.73
CA LEU A 121 -4.11 4.12 27.76
C LEU A 121 -4.41 2.78 28.44
N PRO A 122 -5.56 2.64 29.12
CA PRO A 122 -5.97 1.37 29.70
C PRO A 122 -6.21 0.32 28.61
N GLU A 123 -6.04 -0.96 28.92
CA GLU A 123 -6.24 -2.10 27.99
C GLU A 123 -7.63 -2.12 27.31
N ALA A 124 -8.64 -1.53 27.97
CA ALA A 124 -9.98 -1.38 27.39
C ALA A 124 -9.99 -0.49 26.13
N ILE A 125 -9.02 0.40 25.98
CA ILE A 125 -8.85 1.28 24.83
C ILE A 125 -7.86 0.64 23.86
N THR A 126 -8.28 0.47 22.62
CA THR A 126 -7.46 -0.16 21.59
C THR A 126 -7.14 0.87 20.54
N PRO A 127 -5.85 1.19 20.29
CA PRO A 127 -5.46 2.08 19.22
C PRO A 127 -5.98 1.59 17.87
N ILE A 128 -6.58 2.49 17.08
CA ILE A 128 -7.05 2.17 15.73
C ILE A 128 -5.96 2.51 14.71
N ARG A 129 -5.90 1.69 13.66
CA ARG A 129 -4.96 1.90 12.57
C ARG A 129 -5.43 2.96 11.59
N ILE A 130 -4.47 3.69 11.03
CA ILE A 130 -4.69 4.71 10.00
C ILE A 130 -4.55 4.05 8.63
N ALA A 131 -5.45 4.38 7.70
CA ALA A 131 -5.39 3.89 6.32
C ALA A 131 -5.42 5.05 5.32
N LYS A 132 -4.73 4.86 4.18
CA LYS A 132 -4.94 5.69 2.99
C LYS A 132 -6.34 5.40 2.45
N PRO A 133 -7.21 6.39 2.26
CA PRO A 133 -8.51 6.12 1.63
C PRO A 133 -8.27 5.65 0.20
N ARG A 134 -8.57 4.38 -0.10
CA ARG A 134 -8.61 3.80 -1.47
C ARG A 134 -10.04 3.85 -1.96
N LEU A 135 -10.52 5.05 -2.24
CA LEU A 135 -11.92 5.27 -2.61
C LEU A 135 -11.99 5.50 -4.10
N ASP A 136 -12.55 4.52 -4.83
CA ASP A 136 -12.76 4.60 -6.28
C ASP A 136 -13.68 5.80 -6.57
N ASP A 137 -13.18 6.78 -7.34
CA ASP A 137 -13.93 7.98 -7.73
C ASP A 137 -15.22 7.65 -8.54
N ASP A 138 -15.37 6.40 -9.02
CA ASP A 138 -16.46 5.90 -9.86
C ASP A 138 -17.49 5.00 -9.13
N LYS A 139 -17.36 4.76 -7.82
CA LYS A 139 -18.36 3.98 -7.06
C LYS A 139 -19.50 4.86 -6.55
N GLU A 140 -20.71 4.29 -6.56
CA GLU A 140 -21.83 4.77 -5.75
C GLU A 140 -21.33 4.96 -4.30
N LYS A 141 -21.40 6.20 -3.79
CA LYS A 141 -21.31 6.64 -2.39
C LYS A 141 -20.70 5.62 -1.39
N VAL A 142 -19.53 5.94 -0.85
CA VAL A 142 -18.80 5.05 0.08
C VAL A 142 -19.39 5.14 1.49
N SER A 143 -19.91 4.04 2.02
CA SER A 143 -20.39 3.97 3.41
C SER A 143 -19.26 4.10 4.43
N VAL A 144 -19.50 4.89 5.48
CA VAL A 144 -18.57 5.21 6.56
C VAL A 144 -19.31 5.28 7.88
N GLN A 145 -18.59 5.04 8.98
CA GLN A 145 -19.10 5.16 10.34
C GLN A 145 -18.50 6.39 11.02
N LEU A 146 -19.34 7.14 11.72
CA LEU A 146 -18.98 8.36 12.43
C LEU A 146 -19.11 8.09 13.92
N TYR A 147 -18.06 8.36 14.71
CA TYR A 147 -18.11 8.20 16.17
C TYR A 147 -17.84 9.54 16.86
N GLY A 148 -18.51 9.77 17.99
CA GLY A 148 -18.40 11.05 18.69
C GLY A 148 -19.05 11.08 20.08
N TYR A 149 -18.53 11.96 20.94
CA TYR A 149 -19.11 12.25 22.26
C TYR A 149 -19.93 13.55 22.28
N GLY A 150 -20.19 14.16 21.11
CA GLY A 150 -20.92 15.41 20.98
C GLY A 150 -22.40 15.32 21.37
N SER A 151 -23.03 16.49 21.44
CA SER A 151 -24.46 16.63 21.75
C SER A 151 -25.35 16.21 20.58
N THR A 152 -26.59 15.78 20.83
CA THR A 152 -27.54 15.40 19.75
C THR A 152 -28.29 16.60 19.14
N GLY A 153 -27.70 17.80 19.21
CA GLY A 153 -28.26 19.04 18.70
C GLY A 153 -27.60 20.27 19.32
N PHE A 154 -27.56 21.38 18.58
CA PHE A 154 -26.73 22.54 18.93
C PHE A 154 -27.03 23.15 20.31
N SER A 155 -28.30 23.13 20.73
CA SER A 155 -28.75 23.67 22.02
C SER A 155 -28.81 22.63 23.15
N LYS A 156 -28.57 21.34 22.85
CA LYS A 156 -28.63 20.26 23.84
C LYS A 156 -27.34 20.18 24.64
N ARG A 157 -27.44 19.59 25.84
CA ARG A 157 -26.31 19.37 26.76
C ARG A 157 -26.23 17.91 27.17
N ASP A 158 -26.30 17.04 26.18
CA ASP A 158 -26.34 15.57 26.30
C ASP A 158 -25.11 14.89 25.66
N GLY A 159 -24.02 15.65 25.50
CA GLY A 159 -22.70 15.11 25.15
C GLY A 159 -22.08 14.30 26.30
N GLU A 160 -20.81 13.90 26.15
CA GLU A 160 -20.10 12.97 27.04
C GLU A 160 -20.66 11.53 27.01
N VAL A 161 -21.47 11.21 26.00
CA VAL A 161 -21.94 9.85 25.70
C VAL A 161 -21.50 9.49 24.29
N LEU A 162 -20.72 8.42 24.16
CA LEU A 162 -20.26 7.92 22.86
C LEU A 162 -21.46 7.44 22.04
N ARG A 163 -21.56 7.95 20.82
CA ARG A 163 -22.56 7.56 19.83
C ARG A 163 -21.87 7.31 18.51
N TYR A 164 -22.57 6.58 17.65
CA TYR A 164 -22.16 6.44 16.27
C TYR A 164 -23.35 6.50 15.31
N THR A 165 -23.06 6.80 14.06
CA THR A 165 -24.02 6.70 12.94
C THR A 165 -23.28 6.27 11.69
N GLU A 166 -24.00 5.69 10.75
CA GLU A 166 -23.49 5.44 9.40
C GLU A 166 -23.85 6.62 8.49
N SER A 167 -22.99 6.87 7.52
CA SER A 167 -23.20 7.84 6.46
C SER A 167 -22.38 7.49 5.24
N GLU A 168 -22.30 8.41 4.28
CA GLU A 168 -21.63 8.19 3.00
C GLU A 168 -20.68 9.34 2.68
N ILE A 169 -19.48 9.02 2.18
CA ILE A 169 -18.59 10.02 1.61
C ILE A 169 -19.21 10.52 0.31
N SER A 170 -19.39 11.83 0.23
CA SER A 170 -19.91 12.50 -0.96
C SER A 170 -18.80 13.04 -1.84
N LYS A 171 -17.67 13.45 -1.25
CA LYS A 171 -16.55 13.98 -2.00
C LYS A 171 -15.24 13.90 -1.24
N ILE A 172 -14.15 13.67 -1.97
CA ILE A 172 -12.79 13.79 -1.45
C ILE A 172 -12.04 14.81 -2.30
N TYR A 173 -11.26 15.66 -1.64
CA TYR A 173 -10.42 16.64 -2.29
C TYR A 173 -8.98 16.15 -2.29
N TRP A 174 -8.59 15.49 -3.38
CA TRP A 174 -7.22 14.98 -3.59
C TRP A 174 -6.22 16.07 -3.98
N GLY A 175 -6.71 17.18 -4.53
CA GLY A 175 -5.88 18.29 -5.00
C GLY A 175 -6.60 19.64 -4.94
N GLY A 176 -5.89 20.70 -5.35
CA GLY A 176 -6.39 22.07 -5.32
C GLY A 176 -6.47 22.65 -3.90
N PRO A 177 -7.24 23.75 -3.70
CA PRO A 177 -7.21 24.53 -2.47
C PRO A 177 -7.77 23.80 -1.25
N PHE A 178 -8.42 22.64 -1.41
CA PHE A 178 -8.99 21.87 -0.30
C PHE A 178 -8.32 20.48 -0.14
N LYS A 179 -7.11 20.29 -0.71
CA LYS A 179 -6.35 19.03 -0.64
C LYS A 179 -6.35 18.46 0.79
N GLY A 180 -6.72 17.19 0.93
CA GLY A 180 -6.78 16.49 2.23
C GLY A 180 -8.08 16.69 3.00
N THR A 181 -9.15 17.14 2.35
CA THR A 181 -10.49 17.24 2.94
C THR A 181 -11.42 16.14 2.42
N ILE A 182 -12.17 15.51 3.32
CA ILE A 182 -13.24 14.56 3.01
C ILE A 182 -14.57 15.22 3.37
N VAL A 183 -15.55 15.16 2.48
CA VAL A 183 -16.92 15.61 2.71
C VAL A 183 -17.81 14.38 2.81
N VAL A 184 -18.57 14.33 3.90
CA VAL A 184 -19.48 13.23 4.20
C VAL A 184 -20.88 13.80 4.20
N ASP A 185 -21.79 13.13 3.51
CA ASP A 185 -23.21 13.41 3.60
C ASP A 185 -23.67 13.21 5.05
N SER A 186 -24.73 13.87 5.45
CA SER A 186 -25.33 13.72 6.76
C SER A 186 -26.81 13.55 6.51
N PRO A 187 -27.41 12.38 6.79
CA PRO A 187 -28.85 12.22 6.68
C PRO A 187 -29.57 13.36 7.41
N ILE A 188 -30.78 13.70 6.97
CA ILE A 188 -31.57 14.78 7.57
C ILE A 188 -31.69 14.48 9.08
N ASP A 189 -31.14 15.36 9.92
CA ASP A 189 -31.02 15.26 11.39
C ASP A 189 -29.85 14.46 11.99
N SER A 190 -28.85 14.06 11.20
CA SER A 190 -27.66 13.34 11.70
C SER A 190 -26.36 13.81 11.06
N GLY A 191 -25.65 14.72 11.73
CA GLY A 191 -24.28 15.13 11.39
C GLY A 191 -23.47 15.46 12.66
N PRO A 192 -22.15 15.68 12.53
CA PRO A 192 -21.32 16.09 13.66
C PRO A 192 -21.85 17.37 14.30
N CYS A 193 -21.81 17.41 15.62
CA CYS A 193 -22.35 18.47 16.43
C CYS A 193 -21.31 18.96 17.44
N ARG A 194 -21.74 19.81 18.36
CA ARG A 194 -20.85 20.39 19.36
C ARG A 194 -20.21 19.30 20.21
N GLY A 195 -18.88 19.20 20.14
CA GLY A 195 -18.08 18.22 20.86
C GLY A 195 -17.63 17.03 20.01
N ASP A 196 -18.14 16.88 18.78
CA ASP A 196 -17.70 15.83 17.86
C ASP A 196 -16.41 16.18 17.12
N SER A 197 -15.98 17.45 17.12
CA SER A 197 -14.69 17.88 16.58
C SER A 197 -13.55 16.97 17.03
N GLY A 198 -12.76 16.48 16.07
CA GLY A 198 -11.69 15.50 16.29
C GLY A 198 -12.15 14.05 16.42
N GLY A 199 -13.45 13.77 16.32
CA GLY A 199 -14.01 12.41 16.29
C GLY A 199 -13.66 11.68 15.00
N PRO A 200 -13.55 10.34 15.03
CA PRO A 200 -13.05 9.60 13.88
C PRO A 200 -14.12 9.34 12.81
N LEU A 201 -13.68 9.47 11.56
CA LEU A 201 -14.33 8.96 10.35
C LEU A 201 -13.75 7.59 10.05
N ILE A 202 -14.59 6.56 10.16
CA ILE A 202 -14.20 5.17 10.09
C ILE A 202 -14.68 4.55 8.78
N TYR A 203 -13.78 3.82 8.13
CA TYR A 203 -14.13 2.97 7.01
C TYR A 203 -14.09 1.51 7.45
N GLN A 204 -15.12 0.75 7.06
CA GLN A 204 -15.20 -0.68 7.30
C GLN A 204 -14.82 -1.40 6.00
N GLN A 205 -13.69 -2.11 6.02
CA GLN A 205 -13.21 -2.92 4.90
C GLN A 205 -14.06 -4.20 4.74
N SER A 206 -13.94 -4.84 3.58
CA SER A 206 -14.67 -6.07 3.19
C SER A 206 -14.51 -7.26 4.16
N ASN A 207 -13.41 -7.28 4.93
CA ASN A 207 -13.13 -8.27 5.99
C ASN A 207 -13.64 -7.85 7.39
N SER A 208 -14.54 -6.87 7.47
CA SER A 208 -15.05 -6.26 8.70
C SER A 208 -14.00 -5.49 9.52
N ARG A 209 -12.82 -5.19 8.97
CA ARG A 209 -11.79 -4.40 9.65
C ARG A 209 -12.14 -2.90 9.62
N GLN A 210 -12.05 -2.25 10.78
CA GLN A 210 -12.25 -0.81 10.91
C GLN A 210 -10.91 -0.06 10.85
N VAL A 211 -10.88 1.02 10.08
CA VAL A 211 -9.70 1.87 9.90
C VAL A 211 -10.06 3.35 9.98
N LEU A 212 -9.14 4.18 10.47
CA LEU A 212 -9.30 5.62 10.56
C LEU A 212 -8.95 6.28 9.22
N LEU A 213 -9.91 6.99 8.63
CA LEU A 213 -9.70 7.80 7.42
C LEU A 213 -9.47 9.28 7.75
N GLY A 214 -10.27 9.84 8.65
CA GLY A 214 -10.31 11.28 8.89
C GLY A 214 -10.80 11.66 10.27
N LEU A 215 -10.71 12.95 10.59
CA LEU A 215 -11.20 13.53 11.84
C LEU A 215 -12.24 14.60 11.54
N VAL A 216 -13.31 14.68 12.34
CA VAL A 216 -14.32 15.72 12.22
C VAL A 216 -13.66 17.09 12.33
N SER A 217 -13.73 17.89 11.26
CA SER A 217 -13.34 19.30 11.27
C SER A 217 -14.55 20.20 11.51
N GLY A 218 -15.69 19.88 10.88
CA GLY A 218 -16.98 20.55 11.11
C GLY A 218 -17.71 20.88 9.81
N ALA A 219 -18.79 21.66 9.91
CA ALA A 219 -19.55 22.13 8.75
C ALA A 219 -19.01 23.49 8.29
N ASP A 220 -18.39 23.55 7.11
CA ASP A 220 -17.88 24.77 6.50
C ASP A 220 -18.77 25.19 5.32
N SER A 221 -19.24 26.44 5.31
CA SER A 221 -20.08 27.01 4.24
C SER A 221 -19.51 26.96 2.83
N TRP A 222 -18.19 26.76 2.68
CA TRP A 222 -17.55 26.61 1.36
C TRP A 222 -17.67 25.21 0.77
N LEU A 223 -17.76 24.19 1.62
CA LEU A 223 -17.77 22.77 1.24
C LEU A 223 -19.11 22.10 1.50
N THR A 224 -19.93 22.69 2.35
CA THR A 224 -21.23 22.20 2.79
C THR A 224 -22.28 23.27 2.51
N PRO A 225 -23.57 22.92 2.37
CA PRO A 225 -24.64 23.88 2.15
C PRO A 225 -24.56 25.02 3.18
N ASP A 226 -24.83 26.25 2.75
CA ASP A 226 -24.68 27.48 3.56
C ASP A 226 -25.28 27.33 4.98
N VAL A 227 -24.42 27.00 5.94
CA VAL A 227 -24.78 26.67 7.33
C VAL A 227 -25.41 27.84 8.06
N SER A 228 -25.21 29.07 7.57
CA SER A 228 -25.86 30.26 8.13
C SER A 228 -27.37 30.29 7.89
N LYS A 229 -27.88 29.47 6.96
CA LYS A 229 -29.30 29.33 6.62
C LYS A 229 -29.97 28.11 7.29
N VAL A 230 -29.22 27.32 8.04
CA VAL A 230 -29.72 26.13 8.72
C VAL A 230 -30.00 26.48 10.19
N GLU A 231 -31.21 26.19 10.67
CA GLU A 231 -31.62 26.51 12.05
C GLU A 231 -30.77 25.80 13.12
N ASP A 232 -30.23 24.62 12.80
CA ASP A 232 -29.34 23.84 13.64
C ASP A 232 -28.11 23.42 12.81
N PRO A 233 -26.90 23.94 13.09
CA PRO A 233 -25.68 23.56 12.39
C PRO A 233 -25.38 22.06 12.43
N CYS A 234 -25.91 21.33 13.42
CA CYS A 234 -25.79 19.87 13.51
C CYS A 234 -26.67 19.14 12.48
N LYS A 235 -27.43 19.89 11.67
CA LYS A 235 -28.32 19.43 10.59
C LYS A 235 -27.93 20.02 9.23
N SER A 236 -26.68 20.42 9.05
CA SER A 236 -26.16 21.06 7.82
C SER A 236 -26.26 20.18 6.57
N GLY A 237 -26.55 18.88 6.71
CA GLY A 237 -26.69 17.93 5.60
C GLY A 237 -25.36 17.43 5.04
N GLN A 238 -24.24 18.10 5.32
CA GLN A 238 -22.89 17.64 5.04
C GLN A 238 -21.92 18.16 6.11
N ALA A 239 -20.82 17.44 6.31
CA ALA A 239 -19.71 17.86 7.17
C ALA A 239 -18.35 17.53 6.53
N SER A 240 -17.34 18.32 6.89
CA SER A 240 -15.97 18.16 6.44
C SER A 240 -15.09 17.49 7.50
N TYR A 241 -14.15 16.70 7.01
CA TYR A 241 -13.22 15.90 7.79
C TYR A 241 -11.81 16.09 7.24
N THR A 242 -10.83 16.18 8.13
CA THR A 242 -9.41 16.22 7.76
C THR A 242 -8.91 14.80 7.53
N MET A 243 -8.35 14.51 6.35
CA MET A 243 -7.79 13.21 5.99
C MET A 243 -6.49 12.95 6.77
N VAL A 244 -6.51 11.98 7.69
CA VAL A 244 -5.39 11.75 8.63
C VAL A 244 -4.12 11.31 7.92
N TYR A 245 -4.25 10.46 6.90
CA TYR A 245 -3.13 9.89 6.16
C TYR A 245 -2.15 10.95 5.62
N ASN A 246 -2.64 12.13 5.23
CA ASN A 246 -1.80 13.20 4.68
C ASN A 246 -0.88 13.87 5.71
N TYR A 247 -1.03 13.54 6.99
CA TYR A 247 -0.30 14.17 8.09
C TYR A 247 0.57 13.16 8.87
N LEU A 248 0.77 11.95 8.35
CA LEU A 248 1.55 10.90 9.03
C LEU A 248 2.96 11.37 9.37
N ASP A 249 3.71 11.84 8.38
CA ASP A 249 5.08 12.38 8.57
C ASP A 249 5.09 13.48 9.64
N TRP A 250 4.12 14.40 9.57
CA TRP A 250 4.02 15.48 10.56
C TRP A 250 3.70 14.94 11.96
N ILE A 251 2.83 13.94 12.09
CA ILE A 251 2.51 13.31 13.38
C ILE A 251 3.77 12.63 13.93
N GLU A 252 4.49 11.84 13.13
CA GLU A 252 5.72 11.16 13.54
C GLU A 252 6.80 12.15 13.97
N ASP A 253 7.13 13.09 13.08
CA ASP A 253 8.20 14.07 13.28
C ASP A 253 7.95 14.96 14.49
N SER A 254 6.70 15.37 14.70
CA SER A 254 6.38 16.33 15.76
C SER A 254 6.02 15.68 17.10
N SER A 255 5.46 14.47 17.11
CA SER A 255 5.11 13.76 18.37
C SER A 255 6.23 12.85 18.89
N GLY A 256 7.16 12.46 18.01
CA GLY A 256 8.21 11.49 18.30
C GLY A 256 7.68 10.09 18.60
N VAL A 257 6.47 9.76 18.13
CA VAL A 257 5.89 8.42 18.18
C VAL A 257 6.03 7.82 16.79
N ALA A 258 6.72 6.68 16.68
CA ALA A 258 6.77 5.93 15.43
C ALA A 258 5.37 5.36 15.14
N LEU A 259 4.88 5.58 13.92
CA LEU A 259 3.57 5.12 13.47
C LEU A 259 3.65 3.79 12.71
N ASP A 260 4.81 3.13 12.67
CA ASP A 260 5.00 1.80 12.08
C ASP A 260 4.05 0.72 12.66
N GLU A 261 3.68 0.82 13.93
CA GLU A 261 2.66 -0.06 14.54
C GLU A 261 1.21 0.40 14.30
N VAL A 262 1.03 1.68 13.96
CA VAL A 262 -0.25 2.39 13.79
C VAL A 262 -0.72 2.35 12.33
N LEU A 263 0.22 2.22 11.41
CA LEU A 263 -0.04 2.03 10.01
C LEU A 263 -0.53 0.62 9.75
N LEU A 264 -1.50 0.54 8.86
CA LEU A 264 -1.71 -0.66 8.09
C LEU A 264 -0.62 -0.73 7.01
N ASP A 265 0.54 -1.26 7.39
CA ASP A 265 1.55 -1.73 6.44
C ASP A 265 1.42 -3.26 6.38
N ASP A 266 1.35 -3.84 5.17
CA ASP A 266 1.08 -5.25 4.85
C ASP A 266 2.23 -6.21 5.27
N LYS A 267 2.77 -6.05 6.48
CA LYS A 267 3.89 -6.85 6.99
C LYS A 267 3.52 -7.58 8.26
N LEU A 268 3.04 -8.82 8.11
CA LEU A 268 3.37 -10.00 8.94
C LEU A 268 3.09 -11.28 8.11
N PRO A 269 3.79 -12.41 8.37
CA PRO A 269 4.36 -13.26 7.33
C PRO A 269 3.48 -14.42 6.84
N THR A 270 3.67 -14.73 5.55
CA THR A 270 3.49 -16.04 4.87
C THR A 270 2.18 -16.79 5.11
N GLN A 271 1.22 -16.64 4.20
CA GLN A 271 0.81 -17.67 3.23
C GLN A 271 -0.36 -17.14 2.37
N THR A 272 -0.09 -16.95 1.08
CA THR A 272 -1.04 -16.99 -0.05
C THR A 272 -2.46 -16.46 0.21
N ILE A 273 -2.68 -15.19 -0.09
CA ILE A 273 -3.74 -14.65 -0.96
C ILE A 273 -3.27 -13.25 -1.38
N VAL A 274 -3.14 -13.01 -2.68
CA VAL A 274 -2.82 -11.70 -3.28
C VAL A 274 -4.10 -10.86 -3.25
N GLU A 275 -4.10 -9.70 -2.58
CA GLU A 275 -5.06 -8.61 -2.83
C GLU A 275 -4.31 -7.31 -3.18
N PRO A 276 -4.89 -6.46 -4.05
CA PRO A 276 -4.18 -5.69 -5.06
C PRO A 276 -4.03 -4.23 -4.66
N ASP A 277 -2.91 -3.90 -4.01
CA ASP A 277 -2.76 -2.61 -3.36
C ASP A 277 -1.82 -1.61 -4.07
N ASP A 278 -1.67 -1.73 -5.39
CA ASP A 278 -1.10 -0.71 -6.29
C ASP A 278 -1.61 -0.99 -7.73
N GLN A 279 -2.71 -0.37 -8.15
CA GLN A 279 -3.20 -0.59 -9.53
C GLN A 279 -2.48 0.35 -10.49
N PHE A 280 -2.26 -0.09 -11.74
CA PHE A 280 -1.61 0.75 -12.74
C PHE A 280 -2.30 2.11 -12.93
N SER A 281 -3.63 2.14 -12.78
CA SER A 281 -4.47 3.34 -12.85
C SER A 281 -4.03 4.43 -11.85
N ASP A 282 -3.45 4.08 -10.70
CA ASP A 282 -2.96 5.02 -9.71
C ASP A 282 -1.83 5.91 -10.27
N TRP A 283 -1.02 5.39 -11.20
CA TRP A 283 0.06 6.13 -11.84
C TRP A 283 -0.43 7.22 -12.78
N CYS A 284 -1.67 7.12 -13.26
CA CYS A 284 -2.25 8.13 -14.15
C CYS A 284 -2.85 9.33 -13.43
N HIS A 285 -3.20 9.15 -12.15
CA HIS A 285 -3.89 10.15 -11.35
C HIS A 285 -3.03 10.67 -10.18
N HIS A 286 -1.84 10.10 -9.96
CA HIS A 286 -0.88 10.60 -8.99
C HIS A 286 -0.38 12.01 -9.36
N SER A 287 -0.53 12.94 -8.42
CA SER A 287 -0.02 14.31 -8.55
C SER A 287 1.49 14.44 -8.31
N GLU A 288 2.16 13.35 -7.91
CA GLU A 288 3.57 13.31 -7.51
C GLU A 288 4.34 12.13 -8.18
N ILE A 289 4.19 11.95 -9.50
CA ILE A 289 5.08 11.06 -10.28
C ILE A 289 6.23 11.85 -10.89
N THR A 290 7.38 11.19 -11.07
CA THR A 290 8.50 11.82 -11.80
C THR A 290 8.18 11.95 -13.29
N ILE A 291 8.92 12.81 -14.00
CA ILE A 291 8.79 12.94 -15.47
C ILE A 291 9.07 11.61 -16.16
N GLU A 292 9.98 10.79 -15.62
CA GLU A 292 10.34 9.50 -16.19
C GLU A 292 9.24 8.45 -15.96
N GLN A 293 8.59 8.45 -14.80
CA GLN A 293 7.42 7.62 -14.52
C GLN A 293 6.23 8.03 -15.41
N ALA A 294 5.99 9.34 -15.56
CA ALA A 294 4.96 9.86 -16.45
C ALA A 294 5.19 9.45 -17.92
N ARG A 295 6.46 9.38 -18.35
CA ARG A 295 6.83 8.90 -19.70
C ARG A 295 6.43 7.44 -19.89
N THR A 296 6.66 6.59 -18.90
CA THR A 296 6.23 5.18 -18.94
C THR A 296 4.72 5.05 -18.99
N VAL A 297 4.00 5.79 -18.14
CA VAL A 297 2.52 5.79 -18.16
C VAL A 297 1.99 6.19 -19.53
N LYS A 298 2.53 7.28 -20.08
CA LYS A 298 2.16 7.78 -21.40
C LYS A 298 2.46 6.74 -22.50
N ALA A 299 3.62 6.10 -22.45
CA ALA A 299 4.00 5.06 -23.41
C ALA A 299 3.04 3.86 -23.39
N VAL A 300 2.61 3.43 -22.20
CA VAL A 300 1.60 2.37 -22.04
C VAL A 300 0.28 2.77 -22.67
N MET A 301 -0.20 3.99 -22.40
CA MET A 301 -1.44 4.48 -23.00
C MET A 301 -1.35 4.54 -24.53
N GLU A 302 -0.25 5.08 -25.07
CA GLU A 302 -0.04 5.21 -26.52
C GLU A 302 0.11 3.85 -27.21
N SER A 303 0.88 2.92 -26.63
CA SER A 303 1.07 1.57 -27.18
C SER A 303 -0.22 0.76 -27.25
N LEU A 304 -1.09 0.93 -26.25
CA LEU A 304 -2.36 0.21 -26.15
C LEU A 304 -3.52 0.90 -26.87
N ASP A 305 -3.32 2.13 -27.38
CA ASP A 305 -4.40 2.99 -27.88
C ASP A 305 -5.52 3.14 -26.84
N ALA A 306 -5.12 3.33 -25.57
CA ALA A 306 -6.05 3.37 -24.45
C ALA A 306 -6.63 4.79 -24.29
N GLU A 307 -7.96 4.89 -24.34
CA GLU A 307 -8.69 6.16 -24.15
C GLU A 307 -8.61 6.69 -22.72
N SER A 308 -8.37 5.80 -21.75
CA SER A 308 -8.22 6.13 -20.33
C SER A 308 -7.37 5.07 -19.62
N CYS A 309 -6.85 5.42 -18.45
CA CYS A 309 -6.04 4.49 -17.67
C CYS A 309 -6.81 3.31 -17.07
N MET A 310 -8.11 3.48 -16.85
CA MET A 310 -8.98 2.38 -16.43
C MET A 310 -9.15 1.33 -17.53
N ALA A 311 -8.92 1.68 -18.79
CA ALA A 311 -9.06 0.77 -19.92
C ALA A 311 -7.77 -0.03 -20.24
N ILE A 312 -6.68 0.16 -19.48
CA ILE A 312 -5.36 -0.38 -19.81
C ILE A 312 -5.31 -1.90 -19.69
N GLU A 313 -5.76 -2.47 -18.57
CA GLU A 313 -5.75 -3.93 -18.39
C GLU A 313 -6.66 -4.61 -19.42
N ASP A 314 -7.85 -4.05 -19.68
CA ASP A 314 -8.74 -4.51 -20.75
C ASP A 314 -8.08 -4.42 -22.14
N ALA A 315 -7.28 -3.38 -22.39
CA ALA A 315 -6.56 -3.22 -23.65
C ALA A 315 -5.44 -4.27 -23.80
N ILE A 316 -4.74 -4.60 -22.72
CA ILE A 316 -3.75 -5.67 -22.68
C ILE A 316 -4.41 -7.01 -22.98
N ILE A 317 -5.57 -7.29 -22.37
CA ILE A 317 -6.36 -8.49 -22.64
C ILE A 317 -6.76 -8.55 -24.13
N ARG A 318 -7.23 -7.45 -24.72
CA ARG A 318 -7.56 -7.39 -26.16
C ARG A 318 -6.36 -7.64 -27.06
N LYS A 319 -5.14 -7.33 -26.60
CA LYS A 319 -3.87 -7.63 -27.28
C LYS A 319 -3.25 -8.96 -26.86
N ASN A 320 -4.01 -9.85 -26.20
CA ASN A 320 -3.56 -11.15 -25.72
C ASN A 320 -2.30 -11.07 -24.83
N GLY A 321 -2.17 -10.03 -24.01
CA GLY A 321 -1.04 -9.85 -23.11
C GLY A 321 0.21 -9.28 -23.77
N LEU A 322 0.14 -8.82 -25.02
CA LEU A 322 1.26 -8.17 -25.70
C LEU A 322 1.29 -6.67 -25.39
N LEU A 323 2.42 -6.19 -24.87
CA LEU A 323 2.69 -4.78 -24.61
C LEU A 323 4.05 -4.39 -25.21
N ASN A 324 4.04 -3.57 -26.26
CA ASN A 324 5.25 -3.08 -26.91
C ASN A 324 5.54 -1.63 -26.51
N LEU A 325 6.61 -1.44 -25.75
CA LEU A 325 7.12 -0.16 -25.27
C LEU A 325 8.53 0.11 -25.80
N ALA A 326 8.89 -0.44 -26.96
CA ALA A 326 10.16 -0.19 -27.60
C ALA A 326 10.30 1.27 -28.07
N GLU A 327 11.51 1.83 -27.96
CA GLU A 327 11.86 3.16 -28.50
C GLU A 327 11.12 4.37 -27.88
N TYR A 328 10.51 4.23 -26.70
CA TYR A 328 9.79 5.32 -26.01
C TYR A 328 10.70 6.25 -25.17
N SER A 329 12.02 6.01 -25.16
CA SER A 329 12.98 6.72 -24.30
C SER A 329 12.68 6.59 -22.80
N ILE A 330 12.12 5.44 -22.39
CA ILE A 330 11.76 5.13 -21.00
C ILE A 330 13.03 4.97 -20.15
N GLN A 331 13.02 5.52 -18.94
CA GLN A 331 14.10 5.35 -17.95
C GLN A 331 13.62 4.62 -16.68
N ASP A 332 12.36 4.83 -16.28
CA ASP A 332 11.80 4.29 -15.04
C ASP A 332 10.56 3.44 -15.35
N ILE A 333 10.70 2.13 -15.25
CA ILE A 333 9.61 1.15 -15.46
C ILE A 333 8.89 0.75 -14.17
N THR A 334 9.11 1.44 -13.04
CA THR A 334 8.37 1.22 -11.79
C THR A 334 6.84 1.21 -11.98
N PRO A 335 6.24 2.04 -12.87
CA PRO A 335 4.81 1.95 -13.13
C PRO A 335 4.31 0.59 -13.60
N LEU A 336 5.17 -0.26 -14.18
CA LEU A 336 4.79 -1.59 -14.67
C LEU A 336 4.76 -2.67 -13.57
N GLN A 337 5.25 -2.36 -12.35
CA GLN A 337 5.52 -3.36 -11.31
C GLN A 337 4.29 -4.20 -10.94
N ASN A 338 3.10 -3.59 -10.98
CA ASN A 338 1.83 -4.23 -10.62
C ASN A 338 0.85 -4.33 -11.79
N LEU A 339 1.28 -3.99 -13.01
CA LEU A 339 0.43 -4.10 -14.19
C LEU A 339 0.24 -5.56 -14.57
N ARG A 340 -0.99 -6.06 -14.44
CA ARG A 340 -1.34 -7.47 -14.64
C ARG A 340 -1.69 -7.80 -16.08
N GLY A 341 -1.63 -9.09 -16.40
CA GLY A 341 -2.06 -9.62 -17.70
C GLY A 341 -1.06 -9.45 -18.84
N ILE A 342 0.11 -8.83 -18.61
CA ILE A 342 1.19 -8.78 -19.60
C ILE A 342 1.85 -10.16 -19.66
N VAL A 343 1.89 -10.75 -20.85
CA VAL A 343 2.55 -12.03 -21.13
C VAL A 343 3.84 -11.82 -21.91
N GLU A 344 3.83 -10.88 -22.86
CA GLU A 344 4.97 -10.51 -23.70
C GLU A 344 5.20 -9.00 -23.57
N LEU A 345 6.37 -8.63 -23.04
CA LEU A 345 6.76 -7.23 -22.81
C LEU A 345 8.02 -6.91 -23.61
N ASP A 346 7.91 -5.94 -24.52
CA ASP A 346 9.04 -5.40 -25.27
C ASP A 346 9.38 -4.00 -24.73
N LEU A 347 10.57 -3.86 -24.16
CA LEU A 347 11.16 -2.64 -23.62
C LEU A 347 12.47 -2.29 -24.34
N SER A 348 12.70 -2.87 -25.51
CA SER A 348 13.93 -2.68 -26.29
C SER A 348 14.17 -1.21 -26.65
N ASN A 349 15.44 -0.85 -26.84
CA ASN A 349 15.82 0.48 -27.36
C ASN A 349 15.33 1.66 -26.48
N ASN A 350 15.43 1.51 -25.16
CA ASN A 350 15.09 2.54 -24.18
C ASN A 350 16.34 3.04 -23.43
N ARG A 351 16.16 3.60 -22.23
CA ARG A 351 17.24 4.13 -21.37
C ARG A 351 17.12 3.59 -19.95
N ILE A 352 16.61 2.37 -19.82
CA ILE A 352 16.34 1.73 -18.53
C ILE A 352 17.68 1.31 -17.92
N ALA A 353 17.94 1.77 -16.71
CA ALA A 353 19.16 1.44 -15.98
C ALA A 353 18.93 0.43 -14.85
N HIS A 354 17.68 0.22 -14.43
CA HIS A 354 17.31 -0.63 -13.30
C HIS A 354 15.99 -1.34 -13.56
N ILE A 355 15.92 -2.63 -13.23
CA ILE A 355 14.68 -3.42 -13.24
C ILE A 355 14.09 -3.39 -11.81
N PRO A 356 12.87 -2.87 -11.59
CA PRO A 356 12.18 -2.94 -10.31
C PRO A 356 11.78 -4.39 -10.00
N ASN A 357 11.22 -4.66 -8.82
CA ASN A 357 10.83 -6.03 -8.49
C ASN A 357 9.56 -6.45 -9.25
N LEU A 358 9.73 -7.16 -10.37
CA LEU A 358 8.67 -7.71 -11.22
C LEU A 358 8.29 -9.15 -10.87
N SER A 359 8.76 -9.71 -9.74
CA SER A 359 8.55 -11.13 -9.40
C SER A 359 7.09 -11.55 -9.34
N GLY A 360 6.20 -10.59 -9.04
CA GLY A 360 4.76 -10.80 -8.99
C GLY A 360 4.06 -10.76 -10.36
N SER A 361 4.73 -10.43 -11.47
CA SER A 361 4.08 -10.21 -12.77
C SER A 361 3.79 -11.53 -13.53
N ASP A 362 2.94 -11.46 -14.56
CA ASP A 362 2.55 -12.58 -15.41
C ASP A 362 3.46 -12.76 -16.65
N ILE A 363 4.51 -11.94 -16.77
CA ILE A 363 5.37 -11.87 -17.95
C ILE A 363 6.12 -13.18 -18.16
N ARG A 364 5.99 -13.74 -19.37
CA ARG A 364 6.69 -14.95 -19.81
C ARG A 364 7.85 -14.67 -20.76
N SER A 365 7.74 -13.60 -21.54
CA SER A 365 8.78 -13.13 -22.45
C SER A 365 9.05 -11.65 -22.19
N LEU A 366 10.30 -11.33 -21.84
CA LEU A 366 10.76 -9.96 -21.64
C LEU A 366 11.92 -9.67 -22.59
N GLU A 367 11.71 -8.73 -23.50
CA GLU A 367 12.77 -8.16 -24.33
C GLU A 367 13.14 -6.80 -23.71
N ILE A 368 14.37 -6.64 -23.20
CA ILE A 368 14.89 -5.39 -22.63
C ILE A 368 16.32 -5.12 -23.13
N ASP A 369 16.59 -5.56 -24.36
CA ASP A 369 17.84 -5.30 -25.06
C ASP A 369 18.02 -3.82 -25.38
N SER A 370 19.24 -3.42 -25.73
CA SER A 370 19.54 -2.07 -26.20
C SER A 370 19.15 -0.99 -25.15
N ASN A 371 19.53 -1.22 -23.89
CA ASN A 371 19.23 -0.36 -22.73
C ASN A 371 20.51 0.00 -21.95
N GLY A 372 20.40 0.50 -20.72
CA GLY A 372 21.52 0.95 -19.89
C GLY A 372 21.75 0.14 -18.61
N LEU A 373 21.31 -1.12 -18.57
CA LEU A 373 21.42 -1.97 -17.38
C LEU A 373 22.88 -2.26 -17.07
N THR A 374 23.29 -2.11 -15.81
CA THR A 374 24.66 -2.46 -15.33
C THR A 374 24.70 -3.67 -14.42
N VAL A 375 23.55 -4.01 -13.84
CA VAL A 375 23.35 -5.13 -12.92
C VAL A 375 22.04 -5.83 -13.28
N VAL A 376 22.02 -7.15 -13.15
CA VAL A 376 20.79 -7.95 -13.19
C VAL A 376 20.62 -8.73 -11.89
N ASN A 377 19.39 -8.82 -11.41
CA ASN A 377 18.99 -9.66 -10.29
C ASN A 377 17.81 -10.53 -10.74
N PHE A 378 18.04 -11.83 -10.97
CA PHE A 378 16.97 -12.71 -11.45
C PHE A 378 15.89 -12.95 -10.40
N ASN A 379 16.17 -12.73 -9.10
CA ASN A 379 15.14 -12.79 -8.05
C ASN A 379 14.06 -11.70 -8.20
N PHE A 380 14.29 -10.67 -9.01
CA PHE A 380 13.31 -9.61 -9.30
C PHE A 380 12.49 -9.90 -10.55
N LEU A 381 12.71 -11.04 -11.20
CA LEU A 381 11.95 -11.44 -12.39
C LEU A 381 10.84 -12.43 -12.02
N PRO A 382 9.76 -12.50 -12.82
CA PRO A 382 8.68 -13.46 -12.64
C PRO A 382 9.16 -14.90 -12.57
N GLU A 383 8.61 -15.68 -11.64
CA GLU A 383 8.97 -17.09 -11.45
C GLU A 383 8.70 -17.95 -12.69
N ASN A 384 7.63 -17.63 -13.45
CA ASN A 384 7.20 -18.38 -14.64
C ASN A 384 7.79 -17.84 -15.95
N MET A 385 8.79 -16.96 -15.89
CA MET A 385 9.43 -16.39 -17.08
C MET A 385 10.16 -17.48 -17.87
N LYS A 386 10.00 -17.49 -19.21
CA LYS A 386 10.60 -18.49 -20.11
C LYS A 386 11.67 -17.91 -21.01
N ARG A 387 11.53 -16.65 -21.40
CA ARG A 387 12.39 -15.98 -22.36
C ARG A 387 12.79 -14.60 -21.86
N LEU A 388 14.08 -14.31 -21.89
CA LEU A 388 14.64 -13.02 -21.49
C LEU A 388 15.76 -12.60 -22.44
N ASP A 389 15.61 -11.43 -23.05
CA ASP A 389 16.68 -10.78 -23.81
C ASP A 389 17.19 -9.54 -23.06
N LEU A 390 18.46 -9.59 -22.68
CA LEU A 390 19.24 -8.54 -22.01
C LEU A 390 20.42 -8.10 -22.89
N SER A 391 20.44 -8.44 -24.18
CA SER A 391 21.56 -8.12 -25.05
C SER A 391 21.74 -6.62 -25.27
N ASP A 392 22.93 -6.22 -25.71
CA ASP A 392 23.27 -4.81 -25.96
C ASP A 392 22.95 -3.88 -24.76
N ASN A 393 23.46 -4.27 -23.59
CA ASN A 393 23.37 -3.49 -22.35
C ASN A 393 24.80 -3.24 -21.79
N ASN A 394 24.90 -2.75 -20.56
CA ASN A 394 26.16 -2.49 -19.87
C ASN A 394 26.38 -3.43 -18.68
N ILE A 395 25.82 -4.64 -18.70
CA ILE A 395 25.79 -5.52 -17.53
C ILE A 395 27.19 -6.02 -17.22
N GLU A 396 27.67 -5.66 -16.04
CA GLU A 396 28.98 -6.06 -15.50
C GLU A 396 28.82 -7.09 -14.36
N THR A 397 27.64 -7.18 -13.74
CA THR A 397 27.42 -8.03 -12.57
C THR A 397 26.05 -8.69 -12.58
N ILE A 398 26.05 -9.99 -12.32
CA ILE A 398 24.87 -10.79 -12.03
C ILE A 398 24.79 -10.96 -10.50
N LYS A 399 23.66 -10.61 -9.89
CA LYS A 399 23.44 -10.85 -8.46
C LYS A 399 23.22 -12.35 -8.21
N PRO A 400 23.66 -12.88 -7.05
CA PRO A 400 23.36 -14.26 -6.68
C PRO A 400 21.85 -14.51 -6.59
N ASN A 401 21.43 -15.67 -7.10
CA ASN A 401 20.05 -16.12 -7.06
C ASN A 401 19.87 -17.11 -5.90
N ASP A 402 18.75 -16.99 -5.19
CA ASP A 402 18.45 -17.84 -4.02
C ASP A 402 17.44 -18.95 -4.34
N SER A 403 16.86 -18.93 -5.55
CA SER A 403 15.85 -19.88 -6.03
C SER A 403 16.11 -20.30 -7.47
N ASP A 404 15.67 -21.51 -7.83
CA ASP A 404 15.75 -22.01 -9.20
C ASP A 404 14.72 -21.31 -10.10
N SER A 405 15.12 -21.02 -11.33
CA SER A 405 14.28 -20.33 -12.32
C SER A 405 13.69 -21.28 -13.37
N GLU A 406 12.52 -20.96 -13.89
CA GLU A 406 11.90 -21.62 -15.03
C GLU A 406 12.38 -21.12 -16.40
N LEU A 407 13.35 -20.20 -16.44
CA LEU A 407 13.88 -19.59 -17.66
C LEU A 407 14.50 -20.64 -18.58
N GLU A 408 14.10 -20.65 -19.85
CA GLU A 408 14.53 -21.63 -20.86
C GLU A 408 15.44 -21.00 -21.92
N TRP A 409 15.26 -19.71 -22.20
CA TRP A 409 16.02 -18.95 -23.19
C TRP A 409 16.51 -17.64 -22.60
N LEU A 410 17.83 -17.42 -22.66
CA LEU A 410 18.48 -16.22 -22.17
C LEU A 410 19.50 -15.69 -23.18
N ASN A 411 19.37 -14.42 -23.54
CA ASN A 411 20.39 -13.70 -24.31
C ASN A 411 20.97 -12.58 -23.46
N MET A 412 22.27 -12.65 -23.18
CA MET A 412 23.07 -11.62 -22.50
C MET A 412 24.28 -11.23 -23.36
N SER A 413 24.19 -11.40 -24.68
CA SER A 413 25.26 -11.02 -25.59
C SER A 413 25.47 -9.51 -25.63
N VAL A 414 26.66 -9.05 -26.06
CA VAL A 414 26.98 -7.62 -26.16
C VAL A 414 26.76 -6.91 -24.82
N ASN A 415 27.43 -7.41 -23.78
CA ASN A 415 27.44 -6.83 -22.44
C ASN A 415 28.89 -6.67 -21.96
N ARG A 416 29.12 -6.60 -20.65
CA ARG A 416 30.46 -6.42 -20.05
C ARG A 416 30.78 -7.47 -18.98
N LEU A 417 30.17 -8.64 -19.08
CA LEU A 417 30.39 -9.72 -18.12
C LEU A 417 31.82 -10.24 -18.19
N GLN A 418 32.42 -10.50 -17.03
CA GLN A 418 33.74 -11.14 -16.90
C GLN A 418 33.64 -12.58 -16.39
N THR A 419 32.51 -12.94 -15.79
CA THR A 419 32.28 -14.26 -15.20
C THR A 419 30.83 -14.70 -15.39
N THR A 420 30.59 -16.00 -15.36
CA THR A 420 29.24 -16.61 -15.36
C THR A 420 28.66 -16.80 -13.96
N ILE A 421 29.38 -16.41 -12.89
CA ILE A 421 28.88 -16.47 -11.52
C ILE A 421 27.52 -15.77 -11.41
N GLY A 422 26.56 -16.47 -10.78
CA GLY A 422 25.17 -16.02 -10.65
C GLY A 422 24.20 -16.72 -11.61
N LEU A 423 24.69 -17.42 -12.64
CA LEU A 423 23.83 -18.19 -13.55
C LEU A 423 23.49 -19.60 -13.04
N ALA A 424 24.24 -20.14 -12.07
CA ALA A 424 24.14 -21.55 -11.63
C ALA A 424 22.74 -22.05 -11.24
N ARG A 425 21.83 -21.15 -10.83
CA ARG A 425 20.44 -21.46 -10.45
C ARG A 425 19.42 -21.36 -11.59
N LEU A 426 19.87 -21.04 -12.81
CA LEU A 426 19.03 -21.02 -13.99
C LEU A 426 18.98 -22.41 -14.65
N SER A 427 18.77 -23.44 -13.84
CA SER A 427 18.92 -24.85 -14.23
C SER A 427 17.99 -25.33 -15.35
N SER A 428 16.93 -24.57 -15.63
CA SER A 428 15.98 -24.84 -16.71
C SER A 428 16.45 -24.35 -18.09
N LEU A 429 17.56 -23.61 -18.15
CA LEU A 429 18.06 -23.03 -19.39
C LEU A 429 18.39 -24.10 -20.42
N SER A 430 17.78 -23.97 -21.61
CA SER A 430 18.09 -24.78 -22.78
C SER A 430 18.91 -24.01 -23.81
N THR A 431 18.79 -22.68 -23.85
CA THR A 431 19.53 -21.81 -24.78
C THR A 431 20.11 -20.61 -24.04
N LEU A 432 21.42 -20.41 -24.17
CA LEU A 432 22.13 -19.30 -23.57
C LEU A 432 23.10 -18.66 -24.56
N SER A 433 22.96 -17.35 -24.75
CA SER A 433 23.92 -16.55 -25.50
C SER A 433 24.63 -15.57 -24.58
N LEU A 434 25.95 -15.67 -24.52
CA LEU A 434 26.89 -14.83 -23.77
C LEU A 434 27.95 -14.22 -24.69
N SER A 435 27.72 -14.23 -26.01
CA SER A 435 28.70 -13.76 -26.97
C SER A 435 29.02 -12.27 -26.82
N HIS A 436 30.19 -11.84 -27.28
CA HIS A 436 30.61 -10.42 -27.19
C HIS A 436 30.55 -9.87 -25.76
N ASN A 437 31.19 -10.58 -24.83
CA ASN A 437 31.43 -10.13 -23.46
C ASN A 437 32.96 -10.15 -23.18
N PHE A 438 33.36 -10.09 -21.92
CA PHE A 438 34.76 -10.18 -21.48
C PHE A 438 34.99 -11.40 -20.58
N ILE A 439 34.23 -12.48 -20.79
CA ILE A 439 34.24 -13.64 -19.89
C ILE A 439 35.57 -14.38 -19.99
N ASP A 440 36.25 -14.53 -18.86
CA ASP A 440 37.45 -15.37 -18.69
C ASP A 440 37.23 -16.49 -17.66
N ASP A 441 36.20 -16.36 -16.82
CA ASP A 441 35.81 -17.33 -15.80
C ASP A 441 34.41 -17.93 -16.07
N LEU A 442 34.37 -19.23 -16.35
CA LEU A 442 33.15 -20.00 -16.61
C LEU A 442 32.56 -20.68 -15.36
N SER A 443 33.01 -20.30 -14.16
CA SER A 443 32.52 -20.91 -12.92
C SER A 443 30.99 -20.84 -12.77
N GLY A 444 30.39 -21.96 -12.37
CA GLY A 444 28.95 -22.10 -12.17
C GLY A 444 28.14 -22.36 -13.44
N ILE A 445 28.78 -22.38 -14.62
CA ILE A 445 28.10 -22.78 -15.86
C ILE A 445 27.86 -24.30 -15.89
N GLU A 446 28.70 -25.09 -15.22
CA GLU A 446 28.60 -26.55 -15.11
C GLU A 446 27.28 -27.04 -14.50
N ASP A 447 26.60 -26.20 -13.73
CA ASP A 447 25.31 -26.50 -13.10
C ASP A 447 24.13 -26.41 -14.07
N LEU A 448 24.32 -25.83 -15.28
CA LEU A 448 23.29 -25.66 -16.30
C LEU A 448 23.07 -26.94 -17.13
N SER A 449 22.79 -28.05 -16.46
CA SER A 449 22.79 -29.40 -17.06
C SER A 449 21.82 -29.64 -18.23
N LEU A 450 20.79 -28.78 -18.41
CA LEU A 450 19.80 -28.90 -19.50
C LEU A 450 20.16 -28.09 -20.76
N LEU A 451 21.31 -27.41 -20.77
CA LEU A 451 21.69 -26.51 -21.84
C LEU A 451 21.97 -27.29 -23.13
N LYS A 452 21.34 -26.87 -24.23
CA LYS A 452 21.48 -27.47 -25.57
C LYS A 452 22.22 -26.56 -26.54
N ILE A 453 22.01 -25.25 -26.42
CA ILE A 453 22.62 -24.24 -27.29
C ILE A 453 23.36 -23.26 -26.40
N LEU A 454 24.69 -23.19 -26.57
CA LEU A 454 25.57 -22.27 -25.86
C LEU A 454 26.39 -21.45 -26.87
N ASN A 455 26.24 -20.14 -26.82
CA ASN A 455 27.10 -19.22 -27.58
C ASN A 455 27.98 -18.40 -26.63
N LEU A 456 29.27 -18.68 -26.64
CA LEU A 456 30.33 -17.99 -25.90
C LEU A 456 31.30 -17.25 -26.83
N SER A 457 30.96 -17.09 -28.11
CA SER A 457 31.87 -16.46 -29.07
C SER A 457 32.26 -15.03 -28.70
N SER A 458 33.47 -14.61 -29.08
CA SER A 458 34.00 -13.27 -28.78
C SER A 458 34.03 -12.96 -27.28
N ASN A 459 34.73 -13.81 -26.50
CA ASN A 459 35.01 -13.62 -25.07
C ASN A 459 36.54 -13.72 -24.83
N GLN A 460 36.97 -13.93 -23.58
CA GLN A 460 38.38 -14.04 -23.16
C GLN A 460 38.69 -15.42 -22.56
N ILE A 461 38.00 -16.47 -23.02
CA ILE A 461 38.10 -17.83 -22.47
C ILE A 461 39.40 -18.49 -22.96
N GLU A 462 40.27 -18.89 -22.04
CA GLU A 462 41.50 -19.65 -22.36
C GLU A 462 41.32 -21.17 -22.16
N GLU A 463 40.47 -21.56 -21.21
CA GLU A 463 40.19 -22.95 -20.83
C GLU A 463 38.68 -23.20 -20.71
N TYR A 464 38.23 -24.41 -21.03
CA TYR A 464 36.81 -24.75 -21.09
C TYR A 464 36.44 -25.98 -20.24
N SER A 465 37.22 -26.29 -19.20
CA SER A 465 36.99 -27.46 -18.34
C SER A 465 35.61 -27.46 -17.67
N ASN A 466 35.04 -26.30 -17.35
CA ASN A 466 33.69 -26.19 -16.79
C ASN A 466 32.59 -26.70 -17.72
N LEU A 467 32.85 -26.80 -19.03
CA LEU A 467 31.87 -27.25 -20.00
C LEU A 467 31.77 -28.79 -20.08
N THR A 468 32.68 -29.55 -19.45
CA THR A 468 32.75 -31.01 -19.62
C THR A 468 31.54 -31.77 -19.06
N ASP A 469 30.83 -31.16 -18.11
CA ASP A 469 29.65 -31.77 -17.47
C ASP A 469 28.32 -31.42 -18.17
N LEU A 470 28.34 -30.54 -19.19
CA LEU A 470 27.16 -30.13 -19.97
C LEU A 470 26.80 -31.15 -21.06
N ARG A 471 26.18 -32.26 -20.66
CA ARG A 471 25.94 -33.43 -21.53
C ARG A 471 24.86 -33.27 -22.58
N GLU A 472 23.98 -32.29 -22.42
CA GLU A 472 22.84 -32.05 -23.32
C GLU A 472 23.16 -31.06 -24.45
N ILE A 473 24.39 -30.52 -24.49
CA ILE A 473 24.84 -29.58 -25.51
C ILE A 473 24.74 -30.22 -26.89
N GLN A 474 24.15 -29.49 -27.83
CA GLN A 474 23.99 -29.83 -29.25
C GLN A 474 24.72 -28.83 -30.13
N ILE A 475 24.74 -27.55 -29.73
CA ILE A 475 25.42 -26.47 -30.43
C ILE A 475 26.26 -25.70 -29.41
N LEU A 476 27.57 -25.74 -29.58
CA LEU A 476 28.53 -24.94 -28.81
C LEU A 476 29.33 -24.06 -29.76
N ASN A 477 29.17 -22.75 -29.63
CA ASN A 477 29.97 -21.76 -30.35
C ASN A 477 30.92 -21.06 -29.39
N ILE A 478 32.22 -21.23 -29.59
CA ILE A 478 33.29 -20.60 -28.81
C ILE A 478 34.24 -19.77 -29.68
N TYR A 479 33.83 -19.47 -30.91
CA TYR A 479 34.60 -18.70 -31.89
C TYR A 479 35.20 -17.42 -31.29
N ASN A 480 36.40 -17.02 -31.73
CA ASN A 480 37.04 -15.78 -31.28
C ASN A 480 37.24 -15.71 -29.75
N ASN A 481 37.75 -16.80 -29.17
CA ASN A 481 38.29 -16.86 -27.81
C ASN A 481 39.77 -17.28 -27.85
N PRO A 482 40.60 -16.88 -26.88
CA PRO A 482 42.02 -17.26 -26.79
C PRO A 482 42.25 -18.70 -26.29
N ILE A 483 41.45 -19.68 -26.74
CA ILE A 483 41.51 -21.07 -26.26
C ILE A 483 42.77 -21.77 -26.75
N ILE A 484 43.53 -22.34 -25.82
CA ILE A 484 44.75 -23.10 -26.15
C ILE A 484 44.39 -24.60 -26.16
N ASN A 485 44.69 -25.29 -27.26
CA ASN A 485 44.42 -26.72 -27.46
C ASN A 485 42.92 -27.10 -27.45
N PHE A 486 42.10 -26.39 -28.22
CA PHE A 486 40.74 -26.83 -28.48
C PHE A 486 40.71 -28.17 -29.22
N SER A 487 39.85 -29.09 -28.78
CA SER A 487 39.56 -30.35 -29.49
C SER A 487 38.07 -30.60 -29.43
N CYS A 488 37.39 -30.50 -30.57
CA CYS A 488 35.99 -30.90 -30.70
C CYS A 488 35.87 -32.43 -30.64
N PRO A 489 34.90 -33.01 -29.90
CA PRO A 489 34.68 -34.46 -29.91
C PRO A 489 33.98 -34.99 -31.19
N TYR A 490 33.57 -34.12 -32.14
CA TYR A 490 32.84 -34.43 -33.38
C TYR A 490 33.32 -33.54 -34.56
N PRO A 491 32.85 -33.74 -35.83
CA PRO A 491 33.37 -32.97 -36.97
C PRO A 491 33.04 -31.48 -36.79
N GLU A 492 34.08 -30.67 -36.87
CA GLU A 492 34.00 -29.21 -36.92
C GLU A 492 33.23 -28.75 -38.17
N ASP A 493 32.65 -27.54 -38.12
CA ASP A 493 32.26 -26.83 -39.34
C ASP A 493 33.51 -26.46 -40.18
N GLU A 494 33.33 -25.95 -41.40
CA GLU A 494 34.46 -25.65 -42.31
C GLU A 494 35.50 -24.66 -41.72
N GLU A 495 35.14 -23.98 -40.62
CA GLU A 495 35.96 -22.98 -39.93
C GLU A 495 36.63 -23.48 -38.64
N GLY A 496 36.26 -24.66 -38.10
CA GLY A 496 36.97 -25.29 -36.97
C GLY A 496 36.46 -24.96 -35.57
N ASP A 497 35.44 -24.11 -35.45
CA ASP A 497 35.18 -23.36 -34.20
C ASP A 497 33.77 -23.57 -33.61
N VAL A 498 32.89 -24.29 -34.33
CA VAL A 498 31.56 -24.70 -33.83
C VAL A 498 31.51 -26.22 -33.67
N CYS A 499 31.26 -26.67 -32.44
CA CYS A 499 30.96 -28.08 -32.18
C CYS A 499 29.46 -28.35 -32.33
N HIS A 500 29.12 -29.20 -33.28
CA HIS A 500 27.82 -29.87 -33.35
C HIS A 500 27.93 -31.22 -32.64
N TYR A 501 27.12 -31.42 -31.60
CA TYR A 501 27.04 -32.65 -30.82
C TYR A 501 25.85 -33.52 -31.24
#